data_AF-A0A9D7M3I8-F1
#
_entry.id   AF-A0A9D7M3I8-F1
#
_cell.length_a   1.000
_cell.length_b   1.000
_cell.length_c   1.000
_cell.angle_alpha   90.00
_cell.angle_beta   90.00
_cell.angle_gamma   90.00
#
_symmetry.space_group_name_H-M   'P 1'
#
loop_
_entity.id
_entity.type
_entity.pdbx_description
1 polymer ?
#
loop_
_entity_poly.entity_id
_entity_poly.type
_entity_poly.pdbx_seq_one_letter_code
_entity_poly.pdbx_strand_id
1 'polypeptide(L)'
;MKRKTNNNQDLLRNIISANMLEKPSANFTDDIMSKLGIAAQPVKYEPVISKNGWYFISFLVIGILYLVVSGSGNVPEIPVAQQIDNTLHEGIKNISNLFDSSALMLISLATCTVFLLVYLDSIYRQSKLRTA
;
A
#
# COMPACT_ATOMS: atom_id res chain seq x y z
N MET A 1 17.86 -63.71 -10.09
CA MET A 1 19.26 -63.28 -10.33
C MET A 1 19.46 -61.87 -9.77
N LYS A 2 20.04 -61.71 -8.56
CA LYS A 2 20.41 -60.39 -8.02
C LYS A 2 21.89 -60.13 -8.37
N ARG A 3 22.13 -59.06 -9.14
CA ARG A 3 23.44 -58.65 -9.67
C ARG A 3 24.39 -58.24 -8.54
N LYS A 4 25.60 -58.78 -8.60
CA LYS A 4 26.76 -58.57 -7.71
C LYS A 4 27.50 -57.26 -8.10
N THR A 5 26.84 -56.10 -8.00
CA THR A 5 27.38 -54.79 -8.45
C THR A 5 27.55 -53.75 -7.33
N ASN A 6 27.29 -54.13 -6.09
CA ASN A 6 27.31 -53.28 -4.90
C ASN A 6 28.74 -52.94 -4.41
N ASN A 7 29.66 -53.90 -4.38
CA ASN A 7 31.00 -53.66 -3.82
C ASN A 7 31.80 -52.59 -4.58
N ASN A 8 31.71 -52.54 -5.91
CA ASN A 8 32.50 -51.58 -6.69
C ASN A 8 31.96 -50.15 -6.57
N GLN A 9 30.63 -49.99 -6.40
CA GLN A 9 30.02 -48.68 -6.18
C GLN A 9 30.34 -48.14 -4.79
N ASP A 10 30.37 -49.01 -3.78
CA ASP A 10 30.74 -48.65 -2.42
C ASP A 10 32.22 -48.27 -2.31
N LEU A 11 33.10 -48.96 -3.05
CA LEU A 11 34.52 -48.59 -3.15
C LEU A 11 34.73 -47.26 -3.87
N LEU A 12 34.04 -47.03 -5.00
CA LEU A 12 34.12 -45.75 -5.71
C LEU A 12 33.63 -44.60 -4.83
N ARG A 13 32.51 -44.80 -4.13
CA ARG A 13 31.92 -43.82 -3.22
C ARG A 13 32.85 -43.52 -2.06
N ASN A 14 33.51 -44.53 -1.50
CA ASN A 14 34.52 -44.35 -0.45
C ASN A 14 35.73 -43.58 -0.95
N ILE A 15 36.25 -43.90 -2.14
CA ILE A 15 37.41 -43.19 -2.72
C ILE A 15 37.06 -41.74 -3.06
N ILE A 16 35.85 -41.48 -3.59
CA ILE A 16 35.37 -40.13 -3.87
C ILE A 16 35.19 -39.35 -2.56
N SER A 17 34.58 -39.95 -1.53
CA SER A 17 34.45 -39.28 -0.23
C SER A 17 35.78 -39.06 0.49
N ALA A 18 36.76 -39.94 0.27
CA ALA A 18 38.09 -39.87 0.86
C ALA A 18 39.03 -38.88 0.14
N ASN A 19 38.77 -38.57 -1.14
CA ASN A 19 39.59 -37.64 -1.93
C ASN A 19 38.90 -36.29 -2.23
N MET A 20 37.57 -36.18 -2.13
CA MET A 20 36.83 -34.89 -2.17
C MET A 20 36.78 -34.21 -0.79
N LEU A 21 37.80 -34.41 0.04
CA LEU A 21 37.90 -33.84 1.38
C LEU A 21 38.32 -32.36 1.40
N GLU A 22 38.50 -31.73 0.24
CA GLU A 22 38.49 -30.28 0.14
C GLU A 22 37.05 -29.79 0.33
N LYS A 23 36.64 -29.77 1.59
CA LYS A 23 35.42 -29.10 2.01
C LYS A 23 35.62 -27.63 1.63
N PRO A 24 34.69 -27.02 0.85
CA PRO A 24 34.81 -25.61 0.52
C PRO A 24 34.97 -24.81 1.82
N SER A 25 35.75 -23.74 1.76
CA SER A 25 35.92 -22.86 2.91
C SER A 25 34.54 -22.44 3.44
N ALA A 26 34.41 -22.20 4.74
CA ALA A 26 33.12 -21.83 5.35
C ALA A 26 32.46 -20.62 4.64
N ASN A 27 33.29 -19.78 4.01
CA ASN A 27 32.86 -18.56 3.32
C ASN A 27 32.79 -18.73 1.80
N PHE A 28 32.97 -19.94 1.25
CA PHE A 28 32.97 -20.18 -0.20
C PHE A 28 31.68 -19.71 -0.86
N THR A 29 30.54 -19.98 -0.23
CA THR A 29 29.24 -19.52 -0.73
C THR A 29 29.15 -17.99 -0.74
N ASP A 30 29.60 -17.32 0.32
CA ASP A 30 29.58 -15.85 0.40
C ASP A 30 30.56 -15.22 -0.59
N ASP A 31 31.72 -15.83 -0.81
CA ASP A 31 32.76 -15.37 -1.73
C ASP A 31 32.33 -15.57 -3.21
N ILE A 32 31.63 -16.66 -3.51
CA ILE A 32 30.99 -16.88 -4.82
C ILE A 32 29.83 -15.91 -5.01
N MET A 33 28.96 -15.73 -4.01
CA MET A 33 27.77 -14.89 -4.12
C MET A 33 28.11 -13.40 -4.24
N SER A 34 29.19 -12.96 -3.58
CA SER A 34 29.75 -11.61 -3.75
C SER A 34 30.40 -11.40 -5.12
N LYS A 35 31.11 -12.40 -5.66
CA LYS A 35 31.68 -12.37 -7.02
C LYS A 35 30.62 -12.39 -8.12
N LEU A 36 29.49 -13.05 -7.88
CA LEU A 36 28.35 -13.09 -8.81
C LEU A 36 27.58 -11.76 -8.89
N GLY A 37 27.92 -10.77 -8.06
CA GLY A 37 27.30 -9.44 -8.12
C GLY A 37 25.81 -9.43 -7.79
N ILE A 38 25.28 -10.51 -7.22
CA ILE A 38 23.88 -10.62 -6.77
C ILE A 38 23.75 -9.94 -5.40
N ALA A 39 24.25 -8.71 -5.28
CA ALA A 39 23.68 -7.80 -4.31
C ALA A 39 22.27 -7.53 -4.85
N ALA A 40 21.27 -8.20 -4.26
CA ALA A 40 19.87 -7.94 -4.56
C ALA A 40 19.62 -6.45 -4.29
N GLN A 41 19.72 -5.62 -5.34
CA GLN A 41 19.41 -4.21 -5.27
C GLN A 41 17.98 -4.15 -4.73
N PRO A 42 17.74 -3.52 -3.56
CA PRO A 42 16.40 -3.45 -3.01
C PRO A 42 15.53 -2.78 -4.07
N VAL A 43 14.54 -3.53 -4.58
CA VAL A 43 13.61 -3.02 -5.58
C VAL A 43 12.91 -1.83 -4.94
N LYS A 44 13.27 -0.64 -5.41
CA LYS A 44 12.74 0.62 -4.89
C LYS A 44 11.30 0.74 -5.40
N TYR A 45 10.34 0.36 -4.55
CA TYR A 45 8.93 0.58 -4.82
C TYR A 45 8.62 2.06 -4.73
N GLU A 46 8.63 2.74 -5.87
CA GLU A 46 8.09 4.09 -5.96
C GLU A 46 6.57 4.01 -6.13
N PRO A 47 5.79 4.87 -5.43
CA PRO A 47 4.35 4.89 -5.58
C PRO A 47 3.98 5.23 -7.03
N VAL A 48 3.02 4.49 -7.58
CA VAL A 48 2.54 4.63 -8.98
C VAL A 48 2.11 6.07 -9.30
N ILE A 49 1.69 6.81 -8.29
CA ILE A 49 1.28 8.21 -8.39
C ILE A 49 2.12 9.04 -7.42
N SER A 50 2.77 10.08 -7.95
CA SER A 50 3.53 11.04 -7.14
C SER A 50 2.62 11.84 -6.21
N LYS A 51 3.18 12.44 -5.16
CA LYS A 51 2.42 13.30 -4.23
C LYS A 51 1.68 14.43 -4.96
N ASN A 52 2.28 14.98 -6.02
CA ASN A 52 1.68 16.03 -6.84
C ASN A 52 0.53 15.50 -7.72
N GLY A 53 0.60 14.23 -8.16
CA GLY A 53 -0.49 13.58 -8.88
C GLY A 53 -1.77 13.49 -8.04
N TRP A 54 -1.64 13.22 -6.74
CA TRP A 54 -2.78 13.20 -5.82
C TRP A 54 -3.44 14.57 -5.63
N TYR A 55 -2.65 15.65 -5.57
CA TYR A 55 -3.21 17.00 -5.51
C TYR A 55 -3.97 17.35 -6.79
N PHE A 56 -3.45 16.96 -7.96
CA PHE A 56 -4.14 17.15 -9.24
C PHE A 56 -5.47 16.40 -9.30
N ILE A 57 -5.48 15.13 -8.89
CA ILE A 57 -6.70 14.31 -8.81
C ILE A 57 -7.71 14.95 -7.86
N SER A 58 -7.28 15.37 -6.67
CA SER A 58 -8.14 16.03 -5.68
C SER A 58 -8.75 17.32 -6.22
N PHE A 59 -7.94 18.17 -6.87
CA PHE A 59 -8.42 19.39 -7.51
C PHE A 59 -9.47 19.11 -8.59
N LEU A 60 -9.26 18.08 -9.40
CA LEU A 60 -10.20 17.67 -10.46
C LEU A 60 -11.52 17.19 -9.87
N VAL A 61 -11.48 16.36 -8.82
CA VAL A 61 -12.66 15.88 -8.11
C VAL A 61 -13.44 17.04 -7.47
N ILE A 62 -12.74 17.95 -6.79
CA ILE A 62 -13.37 19.14 -6.19
C ILE A 62 -13.99 20.03 -7.25
N GLY A 63 -13.33 20.22 -8.40
CA GLY A 63 -13.86 20.99 -9.52
C GLY A 63 -15.14 20.39 -10.10
N ILE A 64 -15.19 19.06 -10.26
CA ILE A 64 -16.40 18.35 -10.70
C ILE A 64 -17.53 18.51 -9.68
N LEU A 65 -17.24 18.31 -8.40
CA LEU A 65 -18.23 18.50 -7.32
C LEU A 65 -18.75 19.94 -7.29
N TYR A 66 -17.88 20.93 -7.46
CA TYR A 66 -18.26 22.34 -7.53
C TYR A 66 -19.18 22.63 -8.72
N LEU A 67 -18.89 22.06 -9.90
CA LEU A 67 -19.75 22.20 -11.08
C LEU A 67 -21.12 21.55 -10.87
N VAL A 68 -21.18 20.39 -10.21
CA VAL A 68 -22.44 19.72 -9.87
C VAL A 68 -23.26 20.57 -8.89
N VAL A 69 -22.62 21.14 -7.86
CA VAL A 69 -23.31 21.98 -6.86
C VAL A 69 -23.72 23.34 -7.43
N SER A 70 -22.93 23.92 -8.34
CA SER A 70 -23.18 25.25 -8.92
C SER A 70 -24.08 25.21 -10.16
N GLY A 71 -24.28 24.04 -10.75
CA GLY A 71 -25.08 23.81 -11.96
C GLY A 71 -26.59 23.88 -11.71
N SER A 72 -27.11 25.05 -11.32
CA SER A 72 -28.54 25.35 -11.21
C SER A 72 -29.06 26.11 -12.45
N GLY A 73 -28.63 25.71 -13.65
CA GLY A 73 -29.12 26.26 -14.91
C GLY A 73 -30.01 25.25 -15.61
N ASN A 74 -31.24 25.66 -15.99
CA ASN A 74 -32.29 24.86 -16.62
C ASN A 74 -31.76 23.89 -17.70
N VAL A 75 -31.37 22.68 -17.29
CA VAL A 75 -30.99 21.58 -18.17
C VAL A 75 -32.28 20.95 -18.67
N PRO A 76 -32.44 20.65 -19.98
CA PRO A 76 -33.62 19.97 -20.48
C PRO A 76 -33.89 18.70 -19.66
N GLU A 77 -35.13 18.56 -19.22
CA GLU A 77 -35.58 17.54 -18.27
C GLU A 77 -35.39 16.14 -18.85
N ILE A 78 -34.24 15.53 -18.55
CA ILE A 78 -34.01 14.11 -18.79
C ILE A 78 -34.60 13.36 -17.58
N PRO A 79 -35.59 12.47 -17.76
CA PRO A 79 -36.26 11.79 -16.65
C PRO A 79 -35.30 11.00 -15.75
N VAL A 80 -34.23 10.44 -16.33
CA VAL A 80 -33.16 9.74 -15.60
C VAL A 80 -32.33 10.72 -14.75
N ALA A 81 -32.08 11.93 -15.25
CA ALA A 81 -31.35 12.95 -14.49
C ALA A 81 -32.16 13.44 -13.28
N GLN A 82 -33.50 13.55 -13.41
CA GLN A 82 -34.38 13.92 -12.29
C GLN A 82 -34.46 12.83 -11.22
N GLN A 83 -34.45 11.55 -11.60
CA GLN A 83 -34.39 10.46 -10.62
C GLN A 83 -33.07 10.44 -9.86
N ILE A 84 -31.96 10.69 -10.56
CA ILE A 84 -30.64 10.83 -9.94
C ILE A 84 -30.62 12.07 -9.01
N ASP A 85 -31.13 13.21 -9.46
CA ASP A 85 -31.17 14.43 -8.65
C ASP A 85 -32.01 14.25 -7.38
N ASN A 86 -33.19 13.65 -7.48
CA ASN A 86 -34.06 13.38 -6.33
C ASN A 86 -33.42 12.39 -5.34
N THR A 87 -32.79 11.32 -5.83
CA THR A 87 -32.11 10.34 -4.96
C THR A 87 -30.86 10.91 -4.29
N LEU A 88 -30.10 11.76 -4.99
CA LEU A 88 -28.98 12.49 -4.41
C LEU A 88 -29.44 13.52 -3.39
N HIS A 89 -30.51 14.27 -3.69
CA HIS A 89 -31.08 15.25 -2.78
C HIS A 89 -31.59 14.60 -1.49
N GLU A 90 -32.33 13.49 -1.61
CA GLU A 90 -32.78 12.71 -0.44
C GLU A 90 -31.60 12.10 0.32
N GLY A 91 -30.59 11.58 -0.38
CA GLY A 91 -29.36 11.06 0.24
C GLY A 91 -28.60 12.13 1.04
N ILE A 92 -28.39 13.31 0.45
CA ILE A 92 -27.74 14.46 1.10
C ILE A 92 -28.57 14.93 2.29
N LYS A 93 -29.90 15.02 2.14
CA LYS A 93 -30.80 15.41 3.22
C LYS A 93 -30.77 14.41 4.38
N ASN A 94 -30.72 13.11 4.09
CA ASN A 94 -30.59 12.10 5.13
C ASN A 94 -29.24 12.20 5.85
N ILE A 95 -28.15 12.49 5.12
CA ILE A 95 -26.84 12.74 5.72
C ILE A 95 -26.86 14.00 6.59
N SER A 96 -27.48 15.10 6.14
CA SER A 96 -27.58 16.32 6.95
C SER A 96 -28.43 16.08 8.21
N ASN A 97 -29.54 15.33 8.08
CA ASN A 97 -30.39 14.99 9.21
C ASN A 97 -29.69 14.11 10.25
N LEU A 98 -28.67 13.34 9.88
CA LEU A 98 -27.83 12.60 10.84
C LEU A 98 -27.03 13.55 11.75
N PHE A 99 -26.78 14.79 11.35
CA PHE A 99 -26.05 15.78 12.14
C PHE A 99 -26.95 16.85 12.78
N ASP A 100 -28.25 16.87 12.47
CA ASP A 100 -29.22 17.80 13.08
C ASP A 100 -29.48 17.50 14.57
N SER A 101 -29.27 16.26 15.00
CA SER A 101 -29.34 15.92 16.42
C SER A 101 -28.16 16.54 17.17
N SER A 102 -28.46 17.38 18.16
CA SER A 102 -27.48 18.07 18.99
C SER A 102 -26.49 17.10 19.66
N ALA A 103 -26.92 15.88 19.98
CA ALA A 103 -26.05 14.84 20.53
C ALA A 103 -25.04 14.29 19.51
N LEU A 104 -25.47 14.05 18.26
CA LEU A 104 -24.61 13.51 17.20
C LEU A 104 -23.59 14.56 16.72
N MET A 105 -23.97 15.84 16.70
CA MET A 105 -23.05 16.93 16.40
C MET A 105 -21.93 17.07 17.44
N LEU A 106 -22.25 16.87 18.74
CA LEU A 106 -21.24 16.89 19.80
C LEU A 106 -20.26 15.72 19.69
N ILE A 107 -20.77 14.52 19.37
CA ILE A 107 -19.94 13.32 19.19
C ILE A 107 -19.04 13.47 17.96
N SER A 108 -19.55 13.98 16.83
CA SER A 108 -18.74 14.21 15.64
C SER A 108 -17.65 15.27 15.88
N LEU A 109 -17.96 16.34 16.61
CA LEU A 109 -16.98 17.35 17.00
C LEU A 109 -15.91 16.78 17.94
N ALA A 110 -16.31 15.98 18.94
CA ALA A 110 -15.38 15.36 19.87
C ALA A 110 -14.44 14.36 19.16
N THR A 111 -14.96 13.55 18.25
CA THR A 111 -14.12 12.62 17.48
C THR A 111 -13.17 13.38 16.55
N CYS A 112 -13.64 14.43 15.87
CA CYS A 112 -12.81 15.26 14.99
C CYS A 112 -11.65 15.93 15.75
N THR A 113 -11.91 16.46 16.95
CA THR A 113 -10.86 17.06 17.79
C THR A 113 -9.81 16.04 18.22
N VAL A 114 -10.22 14.82 18.61
CA VAL A 114 -9.29 13.73 18.93
C VAL A 114 -8.42 13.35 17.72
N PHE A 115 -9.01 13.22 16.53
CA PHE A 115 -8.26 12.93 15.31
C PHE A 115 -7.25 14.04 14.96
N LEU A 116 -7.64 15.31 15.10
CA LEU A 116 -6.74 16.44 14.90
C LEU A 116 -5.55 16.40 15.86
N LEU A 117 -5.79 16.10 17.15
CA LEU A 117 -4.72 15.98 18.13
C LEU A 117 -3.76 14.83 17.82
N VAL A 118 -4.28 13.66 17.41
CA VAL A 118 -3.45 12.52 16.98
C VAL A 118 -2.64 12.86 15.73
N TYR A 119 -3.24 13.57 14.78
CA TYR A 119 -2.55 14.01 13.57
C TYR A 119 -1.41 14.99 13.90
N LEU A 120 -1.65 15.95 14.80
CA LEU A 120 -0.64 16.88 15.27
C LEU A 120 0.49 16.18 16.04
N ASP A 121 0.17 15.21 16.91
CA ASP A 121 1.20 14.41 17.60
C ASP A 121 2.04 13.59 16.61
N SER A 122 1.40 13.00 15.61
CA SER A 122 2.09 12.28 14.53
C SER A 122 3.07 13.21 13.78
N ILE A 123 2.66 14.42 13.43
CA ILE A 123 3.54 15.41 12.79
C ILE A 123 4.70 15.79 13.70
N TYR A 124 4.42 16.05 14.98
CA TYR A 124 5.44 16.42 15.97
C TYR A 124 6.49 15.31 16.16
N ARG A 125 6.08 14.05 16.21
CA ARG A 125 7.01 12.91 16.27
C ARG A 125 7.88 12.80 15.03
N GLN A 126 7.29 12.97 13.84
CA GLN A 126 8.04 12.92 12.58
C GLN A 126 9.06 14.05 12.45
N SER A 127 8.76 15.25 12.95
CA SER A 127 9.71 16.37 12.92
C SER A 127 10.88 16.14 13.88
N LYS A 128 10.63 15.62 15.09
CA LYS A 128 11.69 15.33 16.08
C LYS A 128 12.66 14.23 15.60
N LEU A 129 12.15 13.20 14.93
CA LEU A 129 12.96 12.11 14.35
C LEU A 129 13.81 12.53 13.16
N ARG A 130 13.55 13.69 12.54
CA ARG A 130 14.37 14.24 11.45
C ARG A 130 15.53 15.11 11.92
N THR A 131 15.50 15.57 13.17
CA THR A 131 16.50 16.45 13.78
C THR A 131 17.48 15.73 14.71
N ALA A 132 17.31 14.42 14.92
CA ALA A 132 18.23 13.55 15.65
C ALA A 132 19.00 12.68 14.65
#